data_AF-A0A0F9FCR9-F1
#
_entry.id   AF-A0A0F9FCR9-F1
#
_cell.length_a   1.000
_cell.length_b   1.000
_cell.length_c   1.000
_cell.angle_alpha   90.00
_cell.angle_beta   90.00
_cell.angle_gamma   90.00
#
_symmetry.space_group_name_H-M   'P 1'
#
loop_
_entity.id
_entity.type
_entity.pdbx_description
1 polymer ?
#
loop_
_entity_poly.entity_id
_entity_poly.type
_entity_poly.pdbx_seq_one_letter_code
_entity_poly.pdbx_strand_id
1 'polypeptide(L)'
;MSNKINLGMEVYDFSGGKVTENISLNNFKGNLLISGGARNERTALLSHVLNQFYARLPDIGVLLIKLGSNEDTYLYHLDKVYEYGDSDLIIPYYTGLRFTDLIRERFMNYLNAAFGFHYEMKWVISNLSLKCKSAGLPSSIVDFLEDLKRCLIKHPYDEEFTESNVKSFEKTIEIFQEDPVLESMLSIPLMGIPEWLDLWRKGKKVCIDLTKCSIYQQKLLVTLITQAINNYIDHNNSDNPI
;
A
#
# COMPACT_ATOMS: atom_id res chain seq x y z
N MET A 1 -10.14 4.63 29.52
CA MET A 1 -9.22 3.48 29.38
C MET A 1 -7.79 3.97 29.63
N SER A 2 -6.83 3.09 29.94
CA SER A 2 -5.43 3.49 30.09
C SER A 2 -4.82 3.81 28.71
N ASN A 3 -4.33 5.04 28.52
CA ASN A 3 -3.69 5.52 27.28
C ASN A 3 -2.23 5.06 27.15
N LYS A 4 -1.88 3.91 27.72
CA LYS A 4 -0.52 3.33 27.68
C LYS A 4 -0.53 1.87 27.26
N ILE A 5 0.38 1.50 26.37
CA ILE A 5 0.66 0.11 25.98
C ILE A 5 1.81 -0.38 26.85
N ASN A 6 1.63 -1.52 27.52
CA ASN A 6 2.73 -2.19 28.22
C ASN A 6 3.54 -3.00 27.18
N LEU A 7 4.86 -3.11 27.32
CA LEU A 7 5.69 -3.87 26.38
C LEU A 7 6.06 -5.28 26.89
N GLY A 8 5.71 -5.62 28.13
CA GLY A 8 6.16 -6.83 28.82
C GLY A 8 7.67 -6.82 29.16
N MET A 9 8.34 -5.69 28.95
CA MET A 9 9.77 -5.49 29.20
C MET A 9 10.07 -4.01 29.46
N GLU A 10 11.12 -3.74 30.24
CA GLU A 10 11.64 -2.39 30.43
C GLU A 10 12.29 -1.87 29.15
N VAL A 11 11.91 -0.66 28.73
CA VAL A 11 12.57 0.07 27.63
C VAL A 11 12.94 1.49 28.07
N TYR A 12 13.97 2.05 27.44
CA TYR A 12 14.31 3.46 27.64
C TYR A 12 13.46 4.34 26.72
N ASP A 13 12.52 5.09 27.30
CA ASP A 13 11.75 6.10 26.58
C ASP A 13 12.61 7.36 26.39
N PHE A 14 13.18 7.51 25.20
CA PHE A 14 13.96 8.68 24.80
C PHE A 14 13.19 10.00 24.87
N SER A 15 11.85 9.98 24.80
CA SER A 15 11.03 11.20 24.92
C SER A 15 10.85 11.64 26.38
N GLY A 16 10.83 10.68 27.32
CA GLY A 16 10.70 10.91 28.76
C GLY A 16 12.01 10.88 29.55
N GLY A 17 13.11 10.44 28.94
CA GLY A 17 14.43 10.26 29.56
C GLY A 17 14.46 9.18 30.65
N LYS A 18 13.57 8.18 30.59
CA LYS A 18 13.32 7.22 31.68
C LYS A 18 13.14 5.79 31.19
N VAL A 19 13.53 4.84 32.04
CA VAL A 19 13.14 3.44 31.89
C VAL A 19 11.64 3.30 32.23
N THR A 20 10.89 2.60 31.38
CA THR A 20 9.46 2.34 31.52
C THR A 20 9.09 1.05 30.79
N GLU A 21 8.16 0.27 31.34
CA GLU A 21 7.49 -0.79 30.58
C GLU A 21 6.32 -0.27 29.74
N ASN A 22 5.89 0.97 29.98
CA ASN A 22 4.62 1.50 29.49
C ASN A 22 4.84 2.71 28.59
N ILE A 23 4.58 2.55 27.29
CA ILE A 23 4.65 3.61 26.27
C ILE A 23 3.28 4.26 26.09
N SER A 24 3.26 5.60 25.94
CA SER A 24 2.04 6.36 25.63
C SER A 24 1.47 5.97 24.26
N LEU A 25 0.15 5.81 24.15
CA LEU A 25 -0.52 5.53 22.87
C LEU A 25 -0.22 6.60 21.81
N ASN A 26 0.01 7.85 22.21
CA ASN A 26 0.39 8.92 21.28
C ASN A 26 1.73 8.66 20.57
N ASN A 27 2.65 7.86 21.14
CA ASN A 27 3.94 7.56 20.52
C ASN A 27 3.77 6.64 19.31
N PHE A 28 2.68 5.87 19.23
CA PHE A 28 2.31 5.04 18.09
C PHE A 28 1.69 5.83 16.92
N LYS A 29 1.56 7.16 17.04
CA LYS A 29 1.24 8.04 15.90
C LYS A 29 2.46 8.29 14.99
N GLY A 30 3.67 8.04 15.51
CA GLY A 30 4.91 8.08 14.73
C GLY A 30 5.35 6.68 14.28
N ASN A 31 6.38 6.64 13.44
CA ASN A 31 6.98 5.39 13.00
C ASN A 31 7.69 4.67 14.16
N LEU A 32 7.40 3.39 14.35
CA LEU A 32 8.07 2.52 15.32
C LEU A 32 8.97 1.52 14.59
N LEU A 33 10.22 1.38 15.05
CA LEU A 33 11.16 0.36 14.60
C LEU A 33 11.37 -0.67 15.72
N ILE A 34 11.09 -1.94 15.45
CA ILE A 34 11.45 -3.07 16.32
C ILE A 34 12.69 -3.76 15.73
N SER A 35 13.83 -3.59 16.38
CA SER A 35 15.14 -4.07 15.90
C SER A 35 15.98 -4.69 17.02
N GLY A 36 16.99 -5.49 16.66
CA GLY A 36 17.78 -6.26 17.63
C GLY A 36 17.11 -7.59 18.01
N GLY A 37 17.74 -8.34 18.92
CA GLY A 37 17.24 -9.62 19.41
C GLY A 37 17.13 -10.74 18.36
N ALA A 38 16.65 -11.89 18.80
CA ALA A 38 16.29 -13.02 17.96
C ALA A 38 14.92 -12.83 17.27
N ARG A 39 14.63 -13.64 16.23
CA ARG A 39 13.42 -13.55 15.38
C ARG A 39 12.12 -13.74 16.18
N ASN A 40 12.13 -14.67 17.12
CA ASN A 40 11.04 -14.98 18.04
C ASN A 40 10.79 -13.84 19.04
N GLU A 41 11.83 -13.21 19.59
CA GLU A 41 11.70 -12.08 20.54
C GLU A 41 10.99 -10.88 19.89
N ARG A 42 11.40 -10.50 18.67
CA ARG A 42 10.73 -9.42 17.91
C ARG A 42 9.27 -9.75 17.60
N THR A 43 8.99 -11.00 17.23
CA THR A 43 7.64 -11.50 16.92
C THR A 43 6.75 -11.50 18.17
N ALA A 44 7.27 -11.94 19.31
CA ALA A 44 6.57 -11.95 20.59
C ALA A 44 6.25 -10.53 21.09
N LEU A 45 7.19 -9.59 20.98
CA LEU A 45 6.95 -8.17 21.32
C LEU A 45 5.87 -7.55 20.43
N LEU A 46 5.94 -7.78 19.11
CA LEU A 46 4.91 -7.31 18.18
C LEU A 46 3.53 -7.91 18.50
N SER A 47 3.46 -9.22 18.76
CA SER A 47 2.23 -9.90 19.18
C SER A 47 1.66 -9.31 20.47
N HIS A 48 2.51 -9.08 21.48
CA HIS A 48 2.10 -8.50 22.77
C HIS A 48 1.51 -7.08 22.62
N VAL A 49 2.08 -6.25 21.74
CA VAL A 49 1.55 -4.91 21.42
C VAL A 49 0.23 -5.00 20.66
N LEU A 50 0.16 -5.80 19.60
CA LEU A 50 -1.04 -5.93 18.77
C LEU A 50 -2.22 -6.55 19.54
N ASN A 51 -1.96 -7.51 20.43
CA ASN A 51 -2.98 -8.12 21.28
C ASN A 51 -3.55 -7.13 22.32
N GLN A 52 -2.76 -6.14 22.76
CA GLN A 52 -3.30 -5.04 23.57
C GLN A 52 -4.13 -4.05 22.76
N PHE A 53 -3.77 -3.76 21.50
CA PHE A 53 -4.64 -2.99 20.61
C PHE A 53 -5.97 -3.73 20.42
N TYR A 54 -5.95 -5.03 20.16
CA TYR A 54 -7.16 -5.85 20.05
C TYR A 54 -8.04 -5.80 21.31
N ALA A 55 -7.46 -6.04 22.49
CA ALA A 55 -8.22 -6.14 23.74
C ALA A 55 -8.67 -4.80 24.35
N ARG A 56 -7.95 -3.70 24.08
CA ARG A 56 -8.14 -2.42 24.80
C ARG A 56 -8.48 -1.22 23.92
N LEU A 57 -8.28 -1.33 22.60
CA LEU A 57 -8.46 -0.26 21.63
C LEU A 57 -9.11 -0.85 20.36
N PRO A 58 -10.33 -1.41 20.46
CA PRO A 58 -10.97 -2.16 19.37
C PRO A 58 -11.11 -1.33 18.10
N ASP A 59 -11.30 -0.02 18.23
CA ASP A 59 -11.46 0.93 17.11
C ASP A 59 -10.17 1.18 16.30
N ILE A 60 -9.00 0.75 16.79
CA ILE A 60 -7.73 0.89 16.06
C ILE A 60 -7.57 -0.25 15.05
N GLY A 61 -7.64 0.09 13.77
CA GLY A 61 -7.31 -0.83 12.67
C GLY A 61 -5.83 -1.21 12.66
N VAL A 62 -5.54 -2.49 12.46
CA VAL A 62 -4.17 -2.98 12.28
C VAL A 62 -4.08 -3.62 10.90
N LEU A 63 -3.11 -3.19 10.10
CA LEU A 63 -2.75 -3.87 8.86
C LEU A 63 -1.37 -4.50 9.03
N LEU A 64 -1.31 -5.82 8.91
CA LEU A 64 -0.07 -6.59 8.88
C LEU A 64 0.23 -6.96 7.43
N ILE A 65 1.34 -6.47 6.87
CA ILE A 65 1.83 -6.92 5.54
C ILE A 65 2.97 -7.91 5.79
N LYS A 66 2.75 -9.17 5.44
CA LYS A 66 3.70 -10.26 5.72
C LYS A 66 4.53 -10.55 4.47
N LEU A 67 5.83 -10.22 4.54
CA LEU A 67 6.78 -10.32 3.41
C LEU A 67 7.73 -11.53 3.50
N GLY A 68 7.79 -12.20 4.65
CA GLY A 68 8.64 -13.38 4.88
C GLY A 68 7.87 -14.49 5.59
N SER A 69 8.31 -15.74 5.39
CA SER A 69 7.69 -16.97 5.92
C SER A 69 7.79 -17.07 7.44
N ASN A 70 6.95 -16.31 8.15
CA ASN A 70 6.66 -16.47 9.56
C ASN A 70 5.54 -17.50 9.75
N GLU A 71 5.85 -18.61 10.42
CA GLU A 71 4.87 -19.58 10.93
C GLU A 71 4.09 -19.00 12.13
N ASP A 72 4.69 -18.06 12.85
CA ASP A 72 4.18 -17.45 14.08
C ASP A 72 2.97 -16.51 13.93
N THR A 73 2.32 -16.44 12.75
CA THR A 73 1.16 -15.57 12.55
C THR A 73 -0.06 -15.95 13.40
N TYR A 74 -0.11 -17.18 13.93
CA TYR A 74 -1.11 -17.61 14.92
C TYR A 74 -1.04 -16.84 16.26
N LEU A 75 0.07 -16.15 16.54
CA LEU A 75 0.23 -15.31 17.74
C LEU A 75 -0.50 -13.95 17.64
N TYR A 76 -1.03 -13.61 16.46
CA TYR A 76 -1.78 -12.38 16.23
C TYR A 76 -3.29 -12.68 16.20
N HIS A 77 -4.08 -11.97 17.02
CA HIS A 77 -5.54 -12.00 16.89
C HIS A 77 -5.94 -11.20 15.64
N LEU A 78 -6.11 -11.91 14.53
CA LEU A 78 -6.48 -11.36 13.21
C LEU A 78 -7.96 -11.63 12.95
N ASP A 79 -8.67 -10.63 12.43
CA ASP A 79 -10.07 -10.74 12.01
C ASP A 79 -10.20 -11.37 10.61
N LYS A 80 -9.23 -11.11 9.73
CA LYS A 80 -9.18 -11.58 8.34
C LYS A 80 -7.73 -11.70 7.88
N VAL A 81 -7.44 -12.76 7.15
CA VAL A 81 -6.19 -12.95 6.39
C VAL A 81 -6.58 -13.02 4.92
N TYR A 82 -5.80 -12.34 4.08
CA TYR A 82 -5.82 -12.49 2.63
C TYR A 82 -4.47 -13.03 2.18
N GLU A 83 -4.46 -14.04 1.33
CA GLU A 83 -3.28 -14.56 0.63
C GLU A 83 -3.16 -13.97 -0.78
N TYR A 84 -1.97 -14.05 -1.38
CA TYR A 84 -1.79 -13.73 -2.79
C TYR A 84 -2.65 -14.62 -3.69
N GLY A 85 -3.51 -13.98 -4.48
CA GLY A 85 -4.48 -14.62 -5.38
C GLY A 85 -5.88 -14.84 -4.79
N ASP A 86 -6.13 -14.40 -3.55
CA ASP A 86 -7.49 -14.36 -3.00
C ASP A 86 -8.37 -13.40 -3.81
N SER A 87 -9.55 -13.86 -4.23
CA SER A 87 -10.45 -13.12 -5.14
C SER A 87 -11.11 -11.89 -4.51
N ASP A 88 -11.08 -11.77 -3.19
CA ASP A 88 -11.53 -10.61 -2.42
C ASP A 88 -10.38 -9.62 -2.08
N LEU A 89 -9.11 -9.98 -2.36
CA LEU A 89 -7.95 -9.10 -2.19
C LEU A 89 -7.74 -8.19 -3.42
N ILE A 90 -8.58 -7.17 -3.53
CA ILE A 90 -8.40 -6.09 -4.51
C ILE A 90 -7.45 -5.02 -3.95
N ILE A 91 -6.28 -4.85 -4.58
CA ILE A 91 -5.31 -3.80 -4.27
C ILE A 91 -5.39 -2.73 -5.36
N PRO A 92 -6.08 -1.61 -5.11
CA PRO A 92 -6.33 -0.61 -6.14
C PRO A 92 -5.04 0.07 -6.58
N TYR A 93 -4.75 -0.02 -7.88
CA TYR A 93 -3.60 0.69 -8.45
C TYR A 93 -3.77 2.21 -8.39
N TYR A 94 -5.01 2.70 -8.31
CA TYR A 94 -5.36 4.10 -8.11
C TYR A 94 -6.52 4.27 -7.12
N THR A 95 -6.42 5.25 -6.23
CA THR A 95 -7.35 5.45 -5.10
C THR A 95 -7.84 6.89 -4.93
N GLY A 96 -7.62 7.76 -5.93
CA GLY A 96 -8.17 9.11 -5.91
C GLY A 96 -9.62 9.14 -6.43
N LEU A 97 -10.49 9.93 -5.79
CA LEU A 97 -11.80 10.23 -6.38
C LEU A 97 -11.68 11.15 -7.61
N ARG A 98 -10.62 11.96 -7.68
CA ARG A 98 -10.31 12.88 -8.78
C ARG A 98 -8.80 13.04 -8.97
N PHE A 99 -8.36 13.24 -10.21
CA PHE A 99 -7.01 13.71 -10.54
C PHE A 99 -6.83 15.20 -10.18
N THR A 100 -6.72 15.49 -8.89
CA THR A 100 -6.13 16.77 -8.43
C THR A 100 -4.63 16.78 -8.74
N ASP A 101 -4.01 17.95 -8.88
CA ASP A 101 -2.58 18.05 -9.23
C ASP A 101 -1.68 17.29 -8.22
N LEU A 102 -2.01 17.36 -6.93
CA LEU A 102 -1.29 16.67 -5.85
C LEU A 102 -1.45 15.14 -5.91
N ILE A 103 -2.67 14.63 -6.08
CA ILE A 103 -2.93 13.19 -6.20
C ILE A 103 -2.27 12.65 -7.47
N ARG A 104 -2.30 13.43 -8.55
CA ARG A 104 -1.67 13.12 -9.83
C ARG A 104 -0.14 12.98 -9.70
N GLU A 105 0.53 13.97 -9.12
CA GLU A 105 2.00 13.93 -8.93
C GLU A 105 2.44 12.77 -8.04
N ARG A 106 1.73 12.54 -6.93
CA ARG A 106 2.02 11.40 -6.04
C ARG A 106 1.86 10.06 -6.77
N PHE A 107 0.74 9.86 -7.47
CA PHE A 107 0.49 8.64 -8.25
C PHE A 107 1.58 8.39 -9.30
N MET A 108 2.04 9.42 -10.01
CA MET A 108 3.14 9.31 -10.97
C MET A 108 4.45 8.88 -10.33
N ASN A 109 4.81 9.49 -9.19
CA ASN A 109 6.02 9.12 -8.48
C ASN A 109 5.96 7.66 -7.99
N TYR A 110 4.78 7.16 -7.60
CA TYR A 110 4.59 5.75 -7.26
C TYR A 110 4.68 4.82 -8.48
N LEU A 111 4.02 5.13 -9.59
CA LEU A 111 4.15 4.36 -10.84
C LEU A 111 5.61 4.30 -11.33
N ASN A 112 6.29 5.45 -11.38
CA ASN A 112 7.69 5.52 -11.78
C ASN A 112 8.60 4.72 -10.83
N ALA A 113 8.37 4.79 -9.51
CA ALA A 113 9.15 4.03 -8.53
C ALA A 113 8.87 2.51 -8.59
N ALA A 114 7.63 2.10 -8.89
CA ALA A 114 7.24 0.69 -8.96
C ALA A 114 7.68 0.01 -10.26
N PHE A 115 7.62 0.73 -11.39
CA PHE A 115 7.93 0.20 -12.73
C PHE A 115 9.29 0.62 -13.29
N GLY A 116 10.01 1.51 -12.60
CA GLY A 116 11.35 1.97 -13.00
C GLY A 116 11.37 2.93 -14.19
N PHE A 117 10.27 3.65 -14.43
CA PHE A 117 10.19 4.63 -15.52
C PHE A 117 11.05 5.88 -15.25
N HIS A 118 11.51 6.52 -16.33
CA HIS A 118 12.25 7.79 -16.27
C HIS A 118 11.41 8.89 -15.60
N TYR A 119 12.07 9.82 -14.90
CA TYR A 119 11.39 10.84 -14.09
C TYR A 119 10.41 11.70 -14.92
N GLU A 120 10.79 12.01 -16.15
CA GLU A 120 10.06 12.81 -17.13
C GLU A 120 8.73 12.16 -17.54
N MET A 121 8.56 10.83 -17.35
CA MET A 121 7.31 10.11 -17.64
C MET A 121 6.12 10.64 -16.83
N LYS A 122 6.36 11.32 -15.69
CA LYS A 122 5.30 12.03 -14.97
C LYS A 122 4.54 13.02 -15.87
N TRP A 123 5.23 13.68 -16.81
CA TRP A 123 4.60 14.63 -17.73
C TRP A 123 3.76 13.94 -18.80
N VAL A 124 4.19 12.77 -19.28
CA VAL A 124 3.44 11.93 -20.23
C VAL A 124 2.12 11.49 -19.59
N ILE A 125 2.20 10.89 -18.40
CA ILE A 125 1.05 10.47 -17.59
C ILE A 125 0.15 11.67 -17.23
N SER A 126 0.72 12.87 -17.10
CA SER A 126 -0.03 14.11 -16.78
C SER A 126 -0.84 14.62 -17.96
N ASN A 127 -0.25 14.63 -19.16
CA ASN A 127 -0.95 15.00 -20.38
C ASN A 127 -2.06 13.99 -20.72
N LEU A 128 -1.88 12.73 -20.35
CA LEU A 128 -2.87 11.65 -20.50
C LEU A 128 -4.06 11.79 -19.56
N SER A 129 -3.83 11.97 -18.26
CA SER A 129 -4.91 12.20 -17.29
C SER A 129 -5.70 13.50 -17.55
N LEU A 130 -5.13 14.46 -18.29
CA LEU A 130 -5.88 15.61 -18.83
C LEU A 130 -6.72 15.27 -20.07
N LYS A 131 -6.24 14.39 -20.96
CA LYS A 131 -6.97 13.94 -22.17
C LYS A 131 -8.08 12.92 -21.88
N CYS A 132 -7.92 12.06 -20.87
CA CYS A 132 -8.90 11.02 -20.51
C CYS A 132 -10.06 11.51 -19.62
N LYS A 133 -10.21 12.82 -19.40
CA LYS A 133 -11.23 13.43 -18.53
C LYS A 133 -12.69 13.03 -18.82
N SER A 134 -12.99 12.53 -20.02
CA SER A 134 -14.35 12.12 -20.42
C SER A 134 -14.67 10.64 -20.20
N ALA A 135 -13.69 9.78 -19.88
CA ALA A 135 -13.88 8.32 -19.80
C ALA A 135 -13.50 7.71 -18.42
N GLY A 136 -12.77 8.44 -17.58
CA GLY A 136 -12.20 7.91 -16.34
C GLY A 136 -10.88 7.17 -16.56
N LEU A 137 -10.38 6.48 -15.51
CA LEU A 137 -9.33 5.48 -15.67
C LEU A 137 -9.96 4.11 -15.98
N PRO A 138 -9.30 3.25 -16.77
CA PRO A 138 -9.76 1.89 -16.97
C PRO A 138 -9.62 1.06 -15.68
N SER A 139 -10.41 0.00 -15.53
CA SER A 139 -10.38 -0.82 -14.32
C SER A 139 -9.14 -1.70 -14.20
N SER A 140 -8.56 -2.17 -15.32
CA SER A 140 -7.29 -2.92 -15.34
C SER A 140 -6.08 -1.98 -15.38
N ILE A 141 -5.00 -2.38 -14.70
CA ILE A 141 -3.69 -1.74 -14.83
C ILE A 141 -3.06 -1.99 -16.22
N VAL A 142 -3.34 -3.11 -16.88
CA VAL A 142 -2.83 -3.39 -18.23
C VAL A 142 -3.44 -2.44 -19.25
N ASP A 143 -4.77 -2.24 -19.21
CA ASP A 143 -5.46 -1.25 -20.04
C ASP A 143 -4.90 0.16 -19.84
N PHE A 144 -4.63 0.53 -18.58
CA PHE A 144 -4.00 1.81 -18.25
C PHE A 144 -2.61 1.95 -18.87
N LEU A 145 -1.75 0.93 -18.73
CA LEU A 145 -0.39 0.95 -19.31
C LEU A 145 -0.41 0.94 -20.84
N GLU A 146 -1.35 0.23 -21.47
CA GLU A 146 -1.59 0.26 -22.92
C GLU A 146 -2.06 1.63 -23.42
N ASP A 147 -2.92 2.33 -22.65
CA ASP A 147 -3.28 3.72 -22.94
C ASP A 147 -2.07 4.66 -22.83
N LEU A 148 -1.20 4.46 -21.81
CA LEU A 148 0.05 5.23 -21.69
C LEU A 148 0.97 5.01 -22.89
N LYS A 149 1.22 3.74 -23.25
CA LYS A 149 2.06 3.34 -24.39
C LYS A 149 1.53 3.91 -25.71
N ARG A 150 0.23 3.73 -26.00
CA ARG A 150 -0.39 4.23 -27.24
C ARG A 150 -0.33 5.75 -27.36
N CYS A 151 -0.47 6.49 -26.26
CA CYS A 151 -0.33 7.95 -26.30
C CYS A 151 1.12 8.40 -26.47
N LEU A 152 2.10 7.72 -25.87
CA LEU A 152 3.52 8.02 -26.09
C LEU A 152 3.90 7.83 -27.56
N ILE A 153 3.43 6.75 -28.20
CA ILE A 153 3.61 6.51 -29.65
C ILE A 153 2.93 7.60 -30.50
N LYS A 154 1.72 8.03 -30.12
CA LYS A 154 0.96 9.07 -30.85
C LYS A 154 1.52 10.49 -30.68
N HIS A 155 2.22 10.73 -29.58
CA HIS A 155 2.80 12.03 -29.22
C HIS A 155 4.24 11.82 -28.74
N PRO A 156 5.15 11.44 -29.66
CA PRO A 156 6.52 11.12 -29.32
C PRO A 156 7.29 12.35 -28.85
N TYR A 157 8.34 12.09 -28.06
CA TYR A 157 9.33 13.07 -27.66
C TYR A 157 10.55 12.89 -28.59
N ASP A 158 11.78 12.99 -28.08
CA ASP A 158 12.94 12.48 -28.81
C ASP A 158 12.86 10.94 -28.97
N GLU A 159 13.59 10.43 -29.97
CA GLU A 159 13.55 9.03 -30.40
C GLU A 159 14.04 8.08 -29.30
N GLU A 160 15.16 8.38 -28.65
CA GLU A 160 15.76 7.56 -27.59
C GLU A 160 14.83 7.46 -26.37
N PHE A 161 14.31 8.60 -25.89
CA PHE A 161 13.33 8.62 -24.80
C PHE A 161 12.05 7.86 -25.14
N THR A 162 11.53 8.05 -26.35
CA THR A 162 10.28 7.42 -26.80
C THR A 162 10.45 5.90 -26.88
N GLU A 163 11.49 5.41 -27.55
CA GLU A 163 11.77 3.98 -27.64
C GLU A 163 12.04 3.34 -26.28
N SER A 164 12.85 3.98 -25.42
CA SER A 164 13.19 3.46 -24.10
C SER A 164 11.94 3.27 -23.24
N ASN A 165 11.03 4.25 -23.23
CA ASN A 165 9.82 4.17 -22.40
C ASN A 165 8.74 3.27 -23.02
N VAL A 166 8.63 3.16 -24.35
CA VAL A 166 7.75 2.15 -24.98
C VAL A 166 8.19 0.73 -24.61
N LYS A 167 9.48 0.41 -24.72
CA LYS A 167 10.04 -0.89 -24.30
C LYS A 167 9.82 -1.15 -22.80
N SER A 168 9.92 -0.12 -21.95
CA SER A 168 9.60 -0.23 -20.53
C SER A 168 8.12 -0.51 -20.26
N PHE A 169 7.19 0.08 -21.02
CA PHE A 169 5.77 -0.27 -20.93
C PHE A 169 5.50 -1.71 -21.39
N GLU A 170 6.04 -2.12 -22.54
CA GLU A 170 5.89 -3.47 -23.08
C GLU A 170 6.33 -4.52 -22.06
N LYS A 171 7.55 -4.37 -21.52
CA LYS A 171 8.07 -5.25 -20.47
C LYS A 171 7.23 -5.23 -19.19
N THR A 172 6.63 -4.10 -18.84
CA THR A 172 5.76 -4.00 -17.65
C THR A 172 4.42 -4.70 -17.89
N ILE A 173 3.86 -4.59 -19.09
CA ILE A 173 2.64 -5.27 -19.52
C ILE A 173 2.86 -6.78 -19.61
N GLU A 174 4.01 -7.23 -20.13
CA GLU A 174 4.41 -8.64 -20.17
C GLU A 174 4.37 -9.28 -18.78
N ILE A 175 4.86 -8.60 -17.74
CA ILE A 175 4.82 -9.12 -16.35
C ILE A 175 3.39 -9.40 -15.87
N PHE A 176 2.40 -8.58 -16.26
CA PHE A 176 1.00 -8.81 -15.91
C PHE A 176 0.34 -9.88 -16.78
N GLN A 177 0.77 -10.03 -18.03
CA GLN A 177 0.30 -11.11 -18.92
C GLN A 177 0.87 -12.48 -18.51
N GLU A 178 2.09 -12.52 -17.98
CA GLU A 178 2.72 -13.72 -17.39
C GLU A 178 2.12 -14.08 -16.02
N ASP A 179 1.62 -13.10 -15.25
CA ASP A 179 0.91 -13.32 -13.99
C ASP A 179 -0.50 -12.66 -13.98
N PRO A 180 -1.52 -13.32 -14.55
CA PRO A 180 -2.91 -12.85 -14.53
C PRO A 180 -3.51 -12.74 -13.12
N VAL A 181 -2.93 -13.42 -12.13
CA VAL A 181 -3.35 -13.29 -10.73
C VAL A 181 -2.97 -11.90 -10.23
N LEU A 182 -1.74 -11.44 -10.51
CA LEU A 182 -1.30 -10.08 -10.22
C LEU A 182 -2.19 -9.04 -10.90
N GLU A 183 -2.53 -9.22 -12.18
CA GLU A 183 -3.40 -8.29 -12.90
C GLU A 183 -4.78 -8.18 -12.25
N SER A 184 -5.43 -9.32 -11.97
CA SER A 184 -6.80 -9.34 -11.42
C SER A 184 -6.90 -8.67 -10.04
N MET A 185 -5.87 -8.83 -9.21
CA MET A 185 -5.78 -8.15 -7.91
C MET A 185 -5.56 -6.64 -8.05
N LEU A 186 -4.88 -6.19 -9.11
CA LEU A 186 -4.55 -4.78 -9.35
C LEU A 186 -5.60 -4.05 -10.19
N SER A 187 -6.79 -3.89 -9.62
CA SER A 187 -7.93 -3.23 -10.28
C SER A 187 -8.51 -2.06 -9.48
N ILE A 188 -9.04 -1.06 -10.17
CA ILE A 188 -9.86 0.00 -9.53
C ILE A 188 -11.23 -0.62 -9.21
N PRO A 189 -11.68 -0.61 -7.93
CA PRO A 189 -12.99 -1.14 -7.57
C PRO A 189 -14.10 -0.33 -8.23
N LEU A 190 -15.03 -1.02 -8.91
CA LEU A 190 -16.14 -0.39 -9.63
C LEU A 190 -17.11 0.39 -8.71
N MET A 191 -17.19 0.00 -7.44
CA MET A 191 -18.04 0.62 -6.41
C MET A 191 -17.34 0.54 -5.05
N GLY A 192 -17.39 1.63 -4.28
CA GLY A 192 -16.93 1.67 -2.89
C GLY A 192 -15.40 1.63 -2.73
N ILE A 193 -14.96 1.12 -1.58
CA ILE A 193 -13.53 0.89 -1.26
C ILE A 193 -13.25 -0.62 -1.14
N PRO A 194 -12.00 -1.07 -1.30
CA PRO A 194 -11.65 -2.48 -1.13
C PRO A 194 -12.02 -3.02 0.26
N GLU A 195 -12.40 -4.30 0.34
CA GLU A 195 -12.85 -4.93 1.58
C GLU A 195 -11.78 -4.86 2.69
N TRP A 196 -10.52 -5.16 2.37
CA TRP A 196 -9.42 -5.10 3.35
C TRP A 196 -9.28 -3.71 3.98
N LEU A 197 -9.51 -2.65 3.20
CA LEU A 197 -9.45 -1.26 3.66
C LEU A 197 -10.71 -0.89 4.46
N ASP A 198 -11.87 -1.43 4.09
CA ASP A 198 -13.13 -1.29 4.84
C ASP A 198 -13.09 -1.98 6.20
N LEU A 199 -12.54 -3.19 6.27
CA LEU A 199 -12.29 -3.89 7.53
C LEU A 199 -11.31 -3.08 8.38
N TRP A 200 -10.15 -2.71 7.83
CA TRP A 200 -9.13 -1.96 8.56
C TRP A 200 -9.67 -0.64 9.16
N ARG A 201 -10.40 0.18 8.38
CA ARG A 201 -11.00 1.43 8.90
C ARG A 201 -12.04 1.21 10.00
N LYS A 202 -12.67 0.03 10.06
CA LYS A 202 -13.65 -0.38 11.09
C LYS A 202 -12.99 -0.97 12.34
N GLY A 203 -11.69 -0.73 12.54
CA GLY A 203 -10.94 -1.24 13.68
C GLY A 203 -10.47 -2.70 13.53
N LYS A 204 -10.62 -3.33 12.36
CA LYS A 204 -10.26 -4.74 12.18
C LYS A 204 -8.76 -4.94 11.99
N LYS A 205 -8.31 -6.14 12.37
CA LYS A 205 -6.93 -6.59 12.35
C LYS A 205 -6.77 -7.47 11.12
N VAL A 206 -6.30 -6.89 10.03
CA VAL A 206 -6.21 -7.50 8.70
C VAL A 206 -4.76 -7.89 8.42
N CYS A 207 -4.54 -9.10 7.90
CA CYS A 207 -3.25 -9.54 7.38
C CYS A 207 -3.32 -9.70 5.86
N ILE A 208 -2.31 -9.20 5.15
CA ILE A 208 -2.07 -9.46 3.73
C ILE A 208 -0.77 -10.27 3.63
N ASP A 209 -0.89 -11.54 3.25
CA ASP A 209 0.22 -12.48 3.11
C ASP A 209 0.78 -12.45 1.68
N LEU A 210 1.94 -11.79 1.54
CA LEU A 210 2.69 -11.67 0.29
C LEU A 210 3.92 -12.61 0.26
N THR A 211 3.96 -13.64 1.10
CA THR A 211 5.13 -14.54 1.20
C THR A 211 5.32 -15.45 -0.02
N LYS A 212 4.24 -15.69 -0.77
CA LYS A 212 4.27 -16.40 -2.07
C LYS A 212 4.70 -15.50 -3.23
N CYS A 213 4.77 -14.19 -3.04
CA CYS A 213 5.12 -13.22 -4.07
C CYS A 213 6.63 -13.09 -4.26
N SER A 214 7.05 -12.82 -5.49
CA SER A 214 8.42 -12.38 -5.79
C SER A 214 8.76 -11.04 -5.14
N ILE A 215 10.07 -10.73 -4.98
CA ILE A 215 10.54 -9.44 -4.44
C ILE A 215 10.00 -8.24 -5.24
N TYR A 216 9.81 -8.40 -6.56
CA TYR A 216 9.22 -7.37 -7.42
C TYR A 216 7.74 -7.13 -7.05
N GLN A 217 6.94 -8.20 -7.02
CA GLN A 217 5.53 -8.14 -6.64
C GLN A 217 5.35 -7.59 -5.22
N GLN A 218 6.17 -8.01 -4.26
CA GLN A 218 6.14 -7.46 -2.90
C GLN A 218 6.35 -5.95 -2.88
N LYS A 219 7.35 -5.43 -3.62
CA LYS A 219 7.59 -3.98 -3.70
C LYS A 219 6.42 -3.22 -4.34
N LEU A 220 5.88 -3.72 -5.44
CA LEU A 220 4.72 -3.15 -6.13
C LEU A 220 3.50 -3.11 -5.20
N LEU A 221 3.12 -4.25 -4.64
CA LEU A 221 1.93 -4.39 -3.79
C LEU A 221 2.04 -3.57 -2.50
N VAL A 222 3.19 -3.58 -1.81
CA VAL A 222 3.44 -2.73 -0.64
C VAL A 222 3.31 -1.24 -0.98
N THR A 223 3.83 -0.82 -2.14
CA THR A 223 3.75 0.58 -2.59
C THR A 223 2.29 1.00 -2.81
N LEU A 224 1.51 0.17 -3.51
CA LEU A 224 0.10 0.45 -3.80
C LEU A 224 -0.80 0.38 -2.55
N ILE A 225 -0.57 -0.58 -1.65
CA ILE A 225 -1.24 -0.64 -0.33
C ILE A 225 -0.94 0.62 0.48
N THR A 226 0.33 1.05 0.53
CA THR A 226 0.74 2.28 1.24
C THR A 226 0.09 3.52 0.63
N GLN A 227 0.03 3.61 -0.70
CA GLN A 227 -0.68 4.68 -1.42
C GLN A 227 -2.18 4.69 -1.08
N ALA A 228 -2.83 3.53 -1.05
CA ALA A 228 -4.25 3.42 -0.70
C ALA A 228 -4.54 3.91 0.73
N ILE A 229 -3.70 3.54 1.69
CA ILE A 229 -3.78 4.00 3.08
C ILE A 229 -3.57 5.52 3.17
N ASN A 230 -2.49 6.04 2.56
CA ASN A 230 -2.17 7.46 2.62
C ASN A 230 -3.27 8.32 1.99
N ASN A 231 -3.78 7.92 0.82
CA ASN A 231 -4.89 8.61 0.18
C ASN A 231 -6.15 8.55 1.06
N TYR A 232 -6.49 7.39 1.64
CA TYR A 232 -7.64 7.28 2.54
C TYR A 232 -7.50 8.17 3.79
N ILE A 233 -6.32 8.21 4.42
CA ILE A 233 -6.04 9.08 5.57
C ILE A 233 -6.15 10.57 5.18
N ASP A 234 -5.53 10.98 4.07
CA ASP A 234 -5.54 12.37 3.63
C ASP A 234 -6.95 12.87 3.24
N HIS A 235 -7.79 12.00 2.65
CA HIS A 235 -9.19 12.36 2.37
C HIS A 235 -9.99 12.56 3.67
N ASN A 236 -9.86 11.69 4.67
CA ASN A 236 -10.55 11.84 5.95
C ASN A 236 -10.05 13.01 6.82
N ASN A 237 -8.79 13.43 6.64
CA ASN A 237 -8.23 14.61 7.29
C ASN A 237 -8.51 15.91 6.51
N SER A 238 -9.16 15.84 5.35
CA SER A 238 -9.63 16.99 4.59
C SER A 238 -11.13 17.17 4.80
N ASP A 239 -11.61 18.41 5.00
CA ASP A 239 -13.04 18.71 5.18
C ASP A 239 -13.90 18.51 3.90
N ASN A 240 -13.44 17.74 2.92
CA ASN A 240 -14.14 17.46 1.68
C ASN A 240 -15.01 16.20 1.83
N PRO A 241 -16.35 16.30 1.73
CA PRO A 241 -17.23 15.14 1.83
C PRO A 241 -17.12 14.21 0.61
N ILE A 242 -17.54 12.95 0.84
CA ILE A 242 -17.67 11.85 -0.13
C ILE A 242 -18.76 12.19 -1.16
#